data_AF-A0A2M7W161-F1
#
_entry.id   AF-A0A2M7W161-F1
#
_cell.length_a   1.000
_cell.length_b   1.000
_cell.length_c   1.000
_cell.angle_alpha   90.00
_cell.angle_beta   90.00
_cell.angle_gamma   90.00
#
_symmetry.space_group_name_H-M   'P 1'
#
loop_
_entity.id
_entity.type
_entity.pdbx_description
1 polymer ?
#
loop_
_entity_poly.entity_id
_entity_poly.type
_entity_poly.pdbx_seq_one_letter_code
_entity_poly.pdbx_strand_id
1 'polypeptide(L)' 'MATNTKQRVTLFLHPDLLTQSKVQAIVEGITLTSLVEFALVQYLPKVTVINKPDIIKKK' A
#
# COMPACT_ATOMS: atom_id res chain seq x y z
N MET A 1 -14.87 3.73 -23.00
CA MET A 1 -13.47 3.84 -22.51
C MET A 1 -13.32 2.83 -21.38
N ALA A 2 -12.35 1.92 -21.44
CA ALA A 2 -12.19 0.88 -20.41
C ALA A 2 -11.78 1.53 -19.08
N THR A 3 -12.64 1.42 -18.07
CA THR A 3 -12.48 2.00 -16.72
C THR A 3 -11.50 1.19 -15.88
N ASN A 4 -10.23 1.13 -16.28
CA ASN A 4 -9.18 0.61 -15.43
C ASN A 4 -8.64 1.74 -14.53
N THR A 5 -9.04 1.75 -13.26
CA THR A 5 -8.63 2.76 -12.28
C THR A 5 -7.29 2.44 -11.60
N LYS A 6 -6.65 1.31 -11.94
CA LYS A 6 -5.36 0.93 -11.35
C LYS A 6 -4.21 1.75 -11.94
N GLN A 7 -3.34 2.27 -11.08
CA GLN A 7 -2.13 3.00 -11.47
C GLN A 7 -0.89 2.13 -11.29
N ARG A 8 0.01 2.13 -12.28
CA ARG A 8 1.32 1.45 -12.18
C ARG A 8 2.26 2.28 -11.32
N VAL A 9 2.86 1.67 -10.30
CA VAL A 9 3.85 2.29 -9.41
C VAL A 9 5.13 1.45 -9.41
N THR A 10 6.29 2.12 -9.37
CA THR A 10 7.61 1.47 -9.22
C THR A 10 8.09 1.67 -7.80
N LEU A 11 8.44 0.60 -7.10
CA LEU A 11 8.95 0.62 -5.72
C LEU A 11 10.22 -0.25 -5.64
N PHE A 12 11.20 0.20 -4.84
CA PHE A 12 12.36 -0.60 -4.47
C PHE A 12 12.11 -1.30 -3.13
N LEU A 13 12.34 -2.60 -3.08
CA LEU A 13 12.09 -3.45 -1.92
C LEU A 13 13.31 -4.33 -1.65
N HIS A 14 13.45 -4.82 -0.41
CA HIS A 14 14.45 -5.83 -0.09
C HIS A 14 14.20 -7.10 -0.92
N PRO A 15 15.22 -7.71 -1.54
CA PRO A 15 15.04 -8.88 -2.41
C PRO A 15 14.36 -10.05 -1.71
N ASP A 16 14.69 -10.31 -0.44
CA ASP A 16 14.08 -11.39 0.33
C ASP A 16 12.58 -11.17 0.56
N LEU A 17 12.16 -9.92 0.81
CA LEU A 17 10.74 -9.58 0.95
C LEU A 17 9.99 -9.80 -0.37
N LEU A 18 10.61 -9.43 -1.50
CA LEU A 18 10.00 -9.65 -2.81
C LEU A 18 9.84 -11.14 -3.11
N THR A 19 10.83 -11.96 -2.77
CA THR A 19 10.79 -13.42 -2.95
C THR A 19 9.68 -14.04 -2.10
N GLN A 20 9.62 -13.70 -0.80
CA GLN A 20 8.59 -14.20 0.11
C GLN A 20 7.19 -13.78 -0.34
N SER A 21 7.01 -12.53 -0.75
CA SER A 21 5.71 -12.02 -1.24
C SER A 21 5.24 -12.76 -2.49
N LYS A 22 6.14 -13.09 -3.42
CA LYS A 22 5.80 -13.88 -4.61
C LYS A 22 5.34 -15.28 -4.25
N VAL A 23 6.05 -15.96 -3.34
CA VAL A 23 5.68 -17.29 -2.86
C VAL A 23 4.30 -17.24 -2.19
N GLN A 24 4.06 -16.26 -1.31
CA GLN A 24 2.77 -16.09 -0.64
C GLN A 24 1.63 -15.91 -1.64
N ALA A 25 1.81 -15.04 -2.65
CA ALA A 25 0.80 -14.81 -3.67
C ALA A 25 0.44 -16.09 -4.46
N ILE A 26 1.44 -16.94 -4.74
CA ILE A 26 1.22 -18.24 -5.40
C ILE A 26 0.42 -19.20 -4.49
N VAL A 27 0.80 -19.31 -3.22
CA VAL A 27 0.12 -20.18 -2.24
C VAL A 27 -1.34 -19.77 -2.06
N GLU A 28 -1.62 -18.47 -2.04
CA GLU A 28 -2.98 -17.93 -1.92
C GLU A 28 -3.75 -17.90 -3.26
N GLY A 29 -3.11 -18.21 -4.38
CA GLY A 29 -3.73 -18.15 -5.71
C GLY A 29 -4.12 -16.73 -6.15
N ILE A 30 -3.45 -15.70 -5.61
CA ILE A 30 -3.71 -14.29 -5.93
C ILE A 30 -2.52 -13.66 -6.66
N THR A 31 -2.72 -12.45 -7.20
CA THR A 31 -1.63 -11.70 -7.82
C THR A 31 -0.77 -11.00 -6.77
N LEU A 32 0.50 -10.77 -7.08
CA LEU A 32 1.39 -9.95 -6.23
C LEU A 32 0.80 -8.56 -5.98
N THR A 33 0.13 -7.97 -6.98
CA THR A 33 -0.55 -6.68 -6.85
C THR A 33 -1.67 -6.75 -5.79
N SER A 34 -2.50 -7.79 -5.83
CA SER A 34 -3.57 -7.99 -4.84
C SER A 34 -3.00 -8.18 -3.43
N LEU A 35 -1.93 -8.96 -3.28
CA LEU A 35 -1.26 -9.18 -2.00
C LEU A 35 -0.76 -7.84 -1.41
N VAL A 36 -0.13 -7.00 -2.23
CA VAL A 36 0.36 -5.69 -1.80
C VAL A 36 -0.80 -4.75 -1.47
N GLU A 37 -1.88 -4.74 -2.25
CA GLU A 37 -3.09 -3.96 -1.96
C GLU A 37 -3.67 -4.34 -0.57
N PHE A 38 -3.77 -5.63 -0.26
CA PHE A 38 -4.24 -6.08 1.05
C PHE A 38 -3.31 -5.66 2.19
N ALA A 39 -2.00 -5.83 2.02
CA ALA A 39 -1.01 -5.42 3.02
C ALA A 39 -1.08 -3.91 3.30
N LEU A 40 -1.22 -3.08 2.25
CA LEU A 40 -1.37 -1.64 2.38
C LEU A 40 -2.65 -1.28 3.14
N VAL A 41 -3.79 -1.88 2.79
CA VAL A 41 -5.07 -1.65 3.49
C VAL A 41 -5.00 -2.08 4.96
N GLN A 42 -4.37 -3.22 5.24
CA GLN A 42 -4.17 -3.71 6.61
C GLN A 42 -3.32 -2.76 7.45
N TYR A 43 -2.36 -2.09 6.81
CA TYR A 43 -1.50 -1.12 7.47
C TYR A 43 -2.19 0.24 7.69
N LEU A 44 -3.31 0.52 7.01
CA LEU A 44 -4.04 1.77 7.21
C LEU A 44 -4.67 1.81 8.61
N PRO A 45 -4.58 2.94 9.32
CA PRO A 45 -5.26 3.09 10.61
C PRO A 45 -6.78 3.04 10.42
N LYS A 46 -7.49 2.42 11.37
CA LYS A 46 -8.96 2.35 11.37
C LYS A 46 -9.62 3.73 11.38
N VAL A 47 -8.96 4.72 11.98
CA VAL A 47 -9.40 6.11 12.04
C VAL A 47 -8.21 6.99 11.67
N THR A 48 -8.31 7.69 10.54
CA THR A 48 -7.33 8.70 10.14
C THR A 48 -7.69 10.02 10.81
N VAL A 49 -7.08 10.32 11.97
CA VAL A 49 -7.24 11.63 12.62
C VAL A 49 -6.33 12.63 11.90
N ILE A 50 -6.89 13.38 10.96
CA ILE A 50 -6.20 14.52 10.33
C ILE A 50 -6.26 15.68 11.31
N ASN A 51 -5.24 15.80 12.18
CA ASN A 51 -5.10 16.98 13.02
C ASN A 51 -4.66 18.16 12.16
N LYS A 52 -5.49 19.22 12.11
CA LYS A 52 -5.03 20.51 11.59
C LYS A 52 -3.90 20.98 12.49
N PRO A 53 -2.70 21.26 11.95
CA PRO A 53 -1.63 21.82 12.78
C PRO A 53 -2.07 23.18 13.30
N ASP A 54 -1.91 23.40 14.60
CA ASP A 54 -2.04 24.75 15.18
C ASP A 54 -0.87 25.58 14.68
N ILE A 55 -1.09 26.31 13.59
CA ILE A 55 -0.12 27.24 13.06
C ILE A 55 -0.13 28.47 13.97
N ILE A 56 0.70 28.46 15.01
CA ILE A 56 0.90 29.63 15.87
C ILE A 56 1.59 30.70 15.02
N LYS A 57 0.83 31.70 14.56
CA LYS A 57 1.39 32.93 13.99
C LYS A 57 2.13 33.66 15.13
N LYS A 58 3.46 33.57 15.15
CA LYS A 58 4.26 34.51 15.94
C LYS A 58 4.05 35.91 15.34
N LYS A 59 3.55 36.82 16.18
CA LYS A 59 3.41 38.25 15.89
C LYS A 59 4.77 38.93 15.91
#